data_AF-A0A7V6QPN7-F1
#
_entry.id   AF-A0A7V6QPN7-F1
#
_cell.length_a   1.000
_cell.length_b   1.000
_cell.length_c   1.000
_cell.angle_alpha   90.00
_cell.angle_beta   90.00
_cell.angle_gamma   90.00
#
_symmetry.space_group_name_H-M   'P 1'
#
loop_
_entity.id
_entity.type
_entity.pdbx_description
1 polymer ?
#
loop_
_entity_poly.entity_id
_entity_poly.type
_entity_poly.pdbx_seq_one_letter_code
_entity_poly.pdbx_strand_id
1 'polypeptide(L)' 'MSHDCQKGDDVEMATETIYERFTIDENESRKIISTPRTKINETNVFNDIKLNRKERMANARRILNSRKCK' A
#
# COMPACT_ATOMS: atom_id res chain seq x y z
N MET A 1 -22.17 -20.79 22.63
CA MET A 1 -21.68 -21.26 21.32
C MET A 1 -21.26 -20.05 20.51
N SER A 2 -20.05 -20.11 19.95
CA SER A 2 -19.50 -19.27 18.86
C SER A 2 -19.10 -17.84 19.24
N HIS A 3 -17.89 -17.35 19.00
CA HIS A 3 -16.66 -17.92 18.44
C HIS A 3 -15.49 -17.26 19.17
N ASP A 4 -14.55 -18.07 19.62
CA ASP A 4 -13.23 -17.61 20.04
C ASP A 4 -12.57 -16.86 18.89
N CYS A 5 -12.18 -15.60 19.12
CA CYS A 5 -11.21 -14.93 18.28
C CYS A 5 -9.91 -15.73 18.42
N GLN A 6 -9.68 -16.66 17.51
CA GLN A 6 -8.39 -17.30 17.35
C GLN A 6 -7.37 -16.17 17.24
N LYS A 7 -6.49 -16.10 18.24
CA LYS A 7 -5.24 -15.35 18.21
C LYS A 7 -4.35 -16.05 17.20
N GLY A 8 -4.73 -15.94 15.93
CA GLY A 8 -3.98 -16.41 14.79
C GLY A 8 -2.81 -15.46 14.67
N ASP A 9 -1.69 -15.91 15.21
CA ASP A 9 -0.40 -15.76 14.59
C ASP A 9 -0.11 -14.34 14.10
N ASP A 10 0.59 -13.60 14.96
CA ASP A 10 1.53 -12.53 14.57
C ASP A 10 2.66 -13.14 13.70
N VAL A 11 2.30 -13.91 12.67
CA VAL A 11 3.18 -14.34 11.59
C VAL A 11 3.50 -13.07 10.83
N GLU A 12 4.60 -12.49 11.29
CA GLU A 12 5.65 -12.04 10.39
C GLU A 12 5.08 -11.10 9.33
N MET A 13 4.74 -9.88 9.76
CA MET A 13 4.62 -8.75 8.84
C MET A 13 5.91 -8.70 8.04
N ALA A 14 5.89 -9.25 6.83
CA ALA A 14 7.05 -9.46 5.98
C ALA A 14 7.85 -8.16 5.84
N THR A 15 8.93 -8.07 6.63
CA THR A 15 9.93 -6.99 6.60
C THR A 15 11.16 -7.38 5.80
N GLU A 16 11.11 -8.47 5.02
CA GLU A 16 12.23 -8.94 4.21
C GLU A 16 12.52 -8.04 2.99
N THR A 17 11.62 -7.13 2.61
CA THR A 17 11.77 -6.34 1.37
C THR A 17 12.71 -5.13 1.48
N ILE A 18 13.24 -4.80 2.66
CA ILE A 18 14.03 -3.56 2.85
C ILE A 18 15.43 -3.66 2.21
N TYR A 19 15.96 -4.88 2.02
CA TYR A 19 17.33 -5.09 1.54
C TYR A 19 17.43 -5.59 0.09
N GLU A 20 16.31 -5.80 -0.60
CA GLU A 20 16.33 -6.23 -1.99
C GLU A 20 16.80 -5.07 -2.89
N ARG A 21 18.00 -5.24 -3.46
CA ARG A 21 18.54 -4.32 -4.45
C ARG A 21 18.06 -4.75 -5.84
N PHE A 22 17.09 -4.02 -6.36
CA PHE A 22 16.67 -4.18 -7.76
C PHE A 22 17.61 -3.39 -8.66
N THR A 23 18.40 -4.08 -9.48
CA THR A 23 19.13 -3.47 -10.59
C THR A 23 18.27 -3.52 -11.84
N ILE A 24 17.89 -2.36 -12.36
CA ILE A 24 17.20 -2.25 -13.65
C ILE A 24 18.27 -2.28 -14.75
N ASP A 25 18.15 -3.20 -15.69
CA ASP A 25 19.03 -3.23 -16.85
C ASP A 25 18.68 -2.12 -17.87
N GLU A 26 19.57 -1.90 -18.83
CA GLU A 26 19.41 -0.81 -19.80
C GLU A 26 18.17 -0.97 -20.68
N ASN A 27 17.81 -2.20 -21.05
CA ASN A 27 16.66 -2.47 -21.91
C ASN A 27 15.34 -2.18 -21.18
N GLU A 28 15.23 -2.64 -19.93
CA GLU A 28 14.08 -2.36 -19.08
C GLU A 28 13.98 -0.86 -18.76
N SER A 29 15.11 -0.18 -18.56
CA SER A 29 15.16 1.28 -18.39
C SER A 29 14.59 2.01 -19.61
N ARG A 30 14.98 1.61 -20.83
CA ARG A 30 14.47 2.20 -22.07
C ARG A 30 12.96 1.98 -22.22
N LYS A 31 12.46 0.78 -21.90
CA LYS A 31 11.01 0.48 -21.92
C LYS A 31 10.24 1.41 -20.98
N ILE A 32 10.71 1.57 -19.74
CA ILE A 32 10.08 2.47 -18.76
C ILE A 32 10.05 3.91 -19.27
N ILE A 33 11.17 4.42 -19.79
CA ILE A 33 11.26 5.80 -20.31
C ILE A 33 10.35 6.01 -21.52
N SER A 34 10.26 5.02 -22.41
CA SER A 34 9.45 5.07 -23.62
C SER A 34 7.94 4.88 -23.38
N THR A 35 7.56 4.40 -22.19
CA THR A 35 6.15 4.14 -21.87
C THR A 35 5.37 5.45 -21.77
N PRO A 36 4.22 5.59 -22.46
CA PRO A 36 3.37 6.77 -22.34
C PRO A 36 3.01 7.05 -20.88
N ARG A 37 3.26 8.27 -20.41
CA ARG A 37 2.91 8.67 -19.05
C ARG A 37 1.39 8.79 -18.94
N THR A 38 0.78 7.88 -18.20
CA THR A 38 -0.59 8.08 -17.73
C THR A 38 -0.58 9.22 -16.72
N LYS A 39 -1.19 10.36 -17.07
CA LYS A 39 -1.51 11.38 -16.08
C LYS A 39 -2.58 10.80 -15.16
N ILE A 40 -2.16 10.36 -13.99
CA ILE A 40 -3.12 10.06 -12.92
C ILE A 40 -3.68 11.42 -12.51
N ASN A 41 -4.99 11.60 -12.65
CA ASN A 41 -5.65 12.79 -12.11
C ASN A 41 -5.27 12.90 -10.64
N GLU A 42 -4.91 14.09 -10.16
CA GLU A 42 -4.63 14.30 -8.74
C GLU A 42 -5.89 14.01 -7.92
N THR A 43 -6.09 12.75 -7.57
CA THR A 43 -7.07 12.34 -6.60
C THR A 43 -6.37 12.49 -5.26
N ASN A 44 -6.78 13.49 -4.47
CA ASN A 44 -6.36 13.63 -3.06
C ASN A 44 -6.76 12.43 -2.17
N VAL A 45 -7.25 11.34 -2.78
CA VAL A 45 -7.76 10.12 -2.14
C VAL A 45 -6.69 9.39 -1.33
N PHE A 46 -5.41 9.54 -1.67
CA PHE A 46 -4.28 8.94 -0.94
C PHE A 46 -3.26 9.98 -0.44
N ASN A 47 -3.62 11.26 -0.42
CA ASN A 47 -2.71 12.32 0.00
C ASN A 47 -2.80 12.58 1.52
N ASP A 48 -2.33 11.62 2.30
CA ASP A 48 -2.29 11.72 3.77
C ASP A 48 -1.21 12.72 4.26
N ILE A 49 -0.35 13.22 3.37
CA ILE A 49 0.74 14.17 3.69
C ILE A 49 0.18 15.49 4.23
N LYS A 50 -0.98 15.91 3.72
CA LYS A 50 -1.65 17.16 4.13
C LYS A 50 -2.61 16.97 5.31
N LEU A 51 -2.81 15.73 5.78
CA LEU A 51 -3.77 15.39 6.83
C LEU A 51 -3.12 15.39 8.21
N ASN A 52 -3.86 15.84 9.23
CA ASN A 52 -3.41 15.71 10.61
C ASN A 52 -3.47 14.25 11.08
N ARG A 53 -2.81 13.94 12.20
CA ARG A 53 -2.71 12.56 12.73
C ARG A 53 -4.08 11.87 12.86
N LYS A 54 -5.11 12.59 13.33
CA LYS A 54 -6.45 12.04 13.54
C LYS A 54 -7.12 11.66 12.22
N GLU A 55 -7.03 12.53 11.23
CA GLU A 55 -7.57 12.33 9.89
C GLU A 55 -6.91 11.15 9.18
N ARG A 56 -5.58 11.03 9.29
CA ARG A 56 -4.85 9.87 8.75
C ARG A 56 -5.34 8.55 9.34
N MET A 57 -5.54 8.48 10.66
CA MET A 57 -6.03 7.25 11.30
C MET A 57 -7.47 6.93 10.89
N ALA A 58 -8.32 7.94 10.71
CA ALA A 58 -9.67 7.74 10.20
C ALA A 58 -9.67 7.24 8.75
N ASN A 59 -8.82 7.79 7.89
CA ASN A 59 -8.67 7.35 6.50
C ASN A 59 -8.15 5.90 6.42
N ALA A 60 -7.12 5.57 7.20
CA ALA A 60 -6.58 4.22 7.30
C ALA A 60 -7.66 3.22 7.75
N ARG A 61 -8.45 3.56 8.78
CA ARG A 61 -9.57 2.72 9.25
C ARG A 61 -10.62 2.51 8.16
N ARG A 62 -10.98 3.56 7.41
CA ARG A 62 -11.92 3.49 6.30
C ARG A 62 -11.43 2.53 5.21
N ILE A 63 -10.16 2.64 4.81
CA ILE A 63 -9.54 1.76 3.80
C ILE A 63 -9.51 0.31 4.29
N LEU A 64 -9.06 0.08 5.53
CA LEU A 64 -9.03 -1.26 6.13
C LEU A 64 -10.42 -1.89 6.16
N ASN A 65 -11.44 -1.14 6.57
CA ASN A 65 -12.82 -1.62 6.58
C ASN A 65 -13.36 -1.91 5.18
N SER A 66 -13.04 -1.08 4.17
CA SER A 66 -13.44 -1.34 2.78
C SER A 66 -12.82 -2.61 2.19
N ARG A 67 -11.68 -3.06 2.73
CA ARG A 67 -11.00 -4.29 2.32
C ARG A 67 -11.51 -5.53 3.06
N LYS A 68 -12.24 -5.36 4.17
CA LYS A 68 -12.77 -6.45 5.00
C LYS A 68 -14.08 -7.08 4.45
N CYS A 69 -14.38 -6.91 3.16
CA CYS A 69 -15.55 -7.54 2.53
C CYS A 69 -15.18 -8.21 1.20
N LYS A 70 -14.79 -9.48 1.26
CA LYS A 70 -15.67 -10.63 1.01
C LYS A 70 -15.29 -11.74 1.99
#